data_AF-A0A8H6SR73-F1
#
_entry.id   AF-A0A8H6SR73-F1
#
_cell.length_a   1.000
_cell.length_b   1.000
_cell.length_c   1.000
_cell.angle_alpha   90.00
_cell.angle_beta   90.00
_cell.angle_gamma   90.00
#
_symmetry.space_group_name_H-M   'P 1'
#
loop_
_entity.id
_entity.type
_entity.pdbx_description
1 polymer ?
#
loop_
_entity_poly.entity_id
_entity_poly.type
_entity_poly.pdbx_seq_one_letter_code
_entity_poly.pdbx_strand_id
1 'polypeptide(L)'
;MPGTWSASEHLRVLSSALELSATLPYTAGVHLVGGDDLGVYYHTGGESGEARLIDFCTAAEGDVAKLAAACAPASFGLGPADVLDESYRKAGKLDVNRFAARLDVTASGILEAVSPYLLDGRDADTEDAVLVAEMYKLNVYGAGSFFKDHKDTPRSETMIGSLVVVLPSPHTGGALTLSHGAHTGHFDSSALLAGHSPSTPSVAYVAFYSDVVHAVEPVLTGHRVTLTYNLFVRKRTRAGYTPGSRIVPAPEQALETALRALVAEAKFMRAGGLLAFGLSHQYPALTEAGAADTNDNAGDELNTGSHAYLRDVLKGNDARVRSAASRAGLSSFVRLVYDTKEYSWKKRKPRQVMAESEMELEWLDTEFSSLTHAMKRRGRVLVPQDEQGQPGRLSPRSDDDEDMDDENDDDAEGGGEPVDCQWVTPRKKHNETPSRYMATGNQATIAYIYGDAVLFVVVPPLGKKGTPREEVKPSESDVEEDGGDDEEEDTMDEDEEDEDEDEDTE
;
A
#
# COMPACT_ATOMS: atom_id res chain seq x y z
N MET A 1 -24.35 -32.08 -3.41
CA MET A 1 -25.51 -31.18 -3.29
C MET A 1 -24.96 -29.78 -3.07
N PRO A 2 -25.11 -28.84 -4.01
CA PRO A 2 -24.78 -27.45 -3.73
C PRO A 2 -25.88 -26.92 -2.80
N GLY A 3 -25.62 -26.96 -1.50
CA GLY A 3 -26.42 -26.20 -0.54
C GLY A 3 -26.20 -24.73 -0.86
N THR A 4 -27.27 -24.00 -1.14
CA THR A 4 -27.26 -22.55 -1.35
C THR A 4 -26.74 -21.90 -0.07
N TRP A 5 -25.48 -21.52 -0.06
CA TRP A 5 -24.91 -20.73 1.03
C TRP A 5 -25.67 -19.41 1.12
N SER A 6 -25.93 -18.97 2.35
CA SER A 6 -26.48 -17.65 2.64
C SER A 6 -25.46 -16.55 2.40
N ALA A 7 -25.92 -15.31 2.18
CA ALA A 7 -25.04 -14.14 2.08
C ALA A 7 -24.12 -14.00 3.31
N SER A 8 -24.60 -14.32 4.52
CA SER A 8 -23.80 -14.34 5.75
C SER A 8 -22.66 -15.36 5.70
N GLU A 9 -22.91 -16.55 5.13
CA GLU A 9 -21.88 -17.58 4.96
C GLU A 9 -20.83 -17.16 3.93
N HIS A 10 -21.26 -16.54 2.82
CA HIS A 10 -20.35 -15.97 1.84
C HIS A 10 -19.49 -14.84 2.43
N LEU A 11 -20.07 -13.92 3.21
CA LEU A 11 -19.35 -12.86 3.91
C LEU A 11 -18.31 -13.41 4.90
N ARG A 12 -18.65 -14.47 5.65
CA ARG A 12 -17.68 -15.12 6.55
C ARG A 12 -16.54 -15.76 5.79
N VAL A 13 -16.82 -16.48 4.70
CA VAL A 13 -15.78 -17.10 3.88
C VAL A 13 -14.87 -16.04 3.25
N LEU A 14 -15.44 -14.94 2.78
CA LEU A 14 -14.70 -13.81 2.24
C LEU A 14 -13.77 -13.20 3.31
N SER A 15 -14.27 -12.95 4.52
CA SER A 15 -13.46 -12.45 5.63
C SER A 15 -12.37 -13.43 6.06
N SER A 16 -12.69 -14.73 6.18
CA SER A 16 -11.72 -15.75 6.58
C SER A 16 -10.63 -15.97 5.53
N ALA A 17 -10.95 -15.86 4.23
CA ALA A 17 -9.97 -15.94 3.16
C ALA A 17 -8.91 -14.84 3.29
N LEU A 18 -9.31 -13.62 3.66
CA LEU A 18 -8.41 -12.49 3.91
C LEU A 18 -7.56 -12.67 5.16
N GLU A 19 -8.10 -13.28 6.22
CA GLU A 19 -7.33 -13.56 7.44
C GLU A 19 -6.28 -14.65 7.22
N LEU A 20 -6.63 -15.72 6.50
CA LEU A 20 -5.74 -16.84 6.22
C LEU A 20 -4.64 -16.50 5.21
N SER A 21 -4.81 -15.44 4.42
CA SER A 21 -3.82 -14.96 3.46
C SER A 21 -2.76 -14.06 4.09
N ALA A 22 -2.81 -13.81 5.41
CA ALA A 22 -1.82 -13.04 6.14
C ALA A 22 -0.48 -13.78 6.22
N THR A 23 0.57 -13.15 5.70
CA THR A 23 1.94 -13.66 5.70
C THR A 23 2.76 -13.07 6.86
N LEU A 24 4.02 -13.47 6.97
CA LEU A 24 4.99 -12.75 7.80
C LEU A 24 4.99 -11.26 7.44
N PRO A 25 5.30 -10.37 8.42
CA PRO A 25 5.33 -8.93 8.21
C PRO A 25 6.52 -8.45 7.36
N TYR A 26 7.31 -9.37 6.82
CA TYR A 26 8.46 -9.10 5.97
C TYR A 26 8.79 -10.29 5.06
N THR A 27 9.63 -10.04 4.06
CA THR A 27 10.40 -11.05 3.33
C THR A 27 11.89 -10.84 3.57
N ALA A 28 12.68 -11.91 3.61
CA ALA A 28 14.10 -11.84 3.89
C ALA A 28 14.86 -13.00 3.25
N GLY A 29 16.18 -12.82 3.13
CA GLY A 29 17.06 -13.87 2.59
C GLY A 29 18.54 -13.53 2.72
N VAL A 30 19.35 -14.43 2.19
CA VAL A 30 20.78 -14.23 1.95
C VAL A 30 20.99 -14.27 0.45
N HIS A 31 21.69 -13.27 -0.07
CA HIS A 31 21.98 -13.16 -1.49
C HIS A 31 23.49 -13.26 -1.73
N LEU A 32 23.89 -14.05 -2.73
CA LEU A 32 25.27 -14.07 -3.21
C LEU A 32 25.50 -12.83 -4.07
N VAL A 33 26.62 -12.16 -3.85
CA VAL A 33 26.98 -10.94 -4.59
C VAL A 33 28.38 -11.10 -5.18
N GLY A 34 28.76 -10.24 -6.13
CA GLY A 34 30.15 -10.17 -6.56
C GLY A 34 31.03 -9.65 -5.42
N GLY A 35 32.28 -10.12 -5.33
CA GLY A 35 33.21 -9.64 -4.30
C GLY A 35 33.41 -8.12 -4.35
N ASP A 36 33.39 -7.56 -5.56
CA ASP A 36 33.48 -6.12 -5.83
C ASP A 36 32.26 -5.30 -5.35
N ASP A 37 31.09 -5.93 -5.19
CA ASP A 37 29.84 -5.25 -4.80
C ASP A 37 29.86 -4.79 -3.33
N LEU A 38 30.73 -5.39 -2.52
CA LEU A 38 30.82 -5.16 -1.08
C LEU A 38 31.67 -3.93 -0.71
N GLY A 39 32.08 -3.12 -1.68
CA GLY A 39 32.77 -1.86 -1.47
C GLY A 39 31.84 -0.72 -1.06
N VAL A 40 32.21 0.04 -0.02
CA VAL A 40 31.56 1.30 0.38
C VAL A 40 32.58 2.42 0.46
N TYR A 41 32.39 3.44 -0.37
CA TYR A 41 33.12 4.70 -0.28
C TYR A 41 32.43 5.60 0.74
N TYR A 42 33.19 6.26 1.61
CA TYR A 42 32.62 7.17 2.61
C TYR A 42 33.58 8.31 2.97
N HIS A 43 33.00 9.41 3.42
CA HIS A 43 33.75 10.60 3.82
C HIS A 43 33.90 10.69 5.34
N THR A 44 35.13 10.78 5.83
CA THR A 44 35.40 11.06 7.25
C THR A 44 35.04 12.51 7.57
N GLY A 45 34.33 12.81 8.66
CA GLY A 45 33.92 14.20 8.97
C GLY A 45 35.10 15.16 9.22
N GLY A 46 34.92 16.46 8.96
CA GLY A 46 35.92 17.53 9.20
C GLY A 46 36.16 18.45 7.98
N GLU A 47 36.78 19.63 8.19
CA GLU A 47 37.09 20.63 7.13
C GLU A 47 38.05 20.11 6.03
N SER A 48 38.74 19.00 6.27
CA SER A 48 39.72 18.37 5.38
C SER A 48 39.36 16.92 5.00
N GLY A 49 38.10 16.52 5.16
CA GLY A 49 37.76 15.10 5.23
C GLY A 49 38.20 14.28 4.01
N GLU A 50 38.74 13.10 4.31
CA GLU A 50 39.26 12.17 3.32
C GLU A 50 38.15 11.23 2.84
N ALA A 51 38.18 10.91 1.55
CA ALA A 51 37.41 9.79 1.01
C ALA A 51 38.13 8.47 1.34
N ARG A 52 37.41 7.51 1.90
CA ARG A 52 37.91 6.16 2.23
C ARG A 52 37.04 5.10 1.58
N LEU A 53 37.62 3.93 1.33
CA LEU A 53 36.93 2.73 0.86
C LEU A 53 37.08 1.65 1.93
N ILE A 54 35.96 1.03 2.29
CA ILE A 54 35.93 -0.23 3.03
C ILE A 54 35.37 -1.31 2.11
N ASP A 55 36.01 -2.47 2.06
CA ASP A 55 35.53 -3.64 1.32
C ASP A 55 35.08 -4.71 2.30
N PHE A 56 33.76 -4.90 2.43
CA PHE A 56 33.18 -5.87 3.35
C PHE A 56 33.44 -7.33 2.97
N CYS A 57 33.98 -7.61 1.77
CA CYS A 57 34.45 -8.95 1.41
C CYS A 57 35.65 -9.39 2.28
N THR A 58 36.45 -8.43 2.76
CA THR A 58 37.70 -8.68 3.50
C THR A 58 37.85 -7.83 4.77
N ALA A 59 36.89 -6.97 5.07
CA ALA A 59 36.95 -5.99 6.15
C ALA A 59 37.21 -6.66 7.51
N ALA A 60 38.26 -6.21 8.19
CA ALA A 60 38.50 -6.56 9.58
C ALA A 60 37.71 -5.63 10.52
N GLU A 61 37.57 -6.04 11.79
CA GLU A 61 36.89 -5.25 12.83
C GLU A 61 37.43 -3.81 12.94
N GLY A 62 38.75 -3.64 12.78
CA GLY A 62 39.40 -2.33 12.81
C GLY A 62 39.02 -1.40 11.66
N ASP A 63 38.65 -1.94 10.49
CA ASP A 63 38.19 -1.13 9.36
C ASP A 63 36.74 -0.68 9.55
N VAL A 64 35.89 -1.58 10.05
CA VAL A 64 34.50 -1.25 10.41
C VAL A 64 34.45 -0.22 11.54
N ALA A 65 35.37 -0.28 12.51
CA ALA A 65 35.50 0.72 13.56
C ALA A 65 35.85 2.12 13.01
N LYS A 66 36.68 2.21 11.95
CA LYS A 66 36.96 3.49 11.28
C LYS A 66 35.73 4.05 10.58
N LEU A 67 34.89 3.20 9.99
CA LEU A 67 33.60 3.61 9.42
C LEU A 67 32.65 4.10 10.53
N ALA A 68 32.56 3.37 11.64
CA ALA A 68 31.76 3.76 12.80
C ALA A 68 32.16 5.14 13.33
N ALA A 69 33.47 5.43 13.42
CA ALA A 69 33.98 6.73 13.85
C ALA A 69 33.66 7.89 12.89
N ALA A 70 33.38 7.61 11.61
CA ALA A 70 32.98 8.63 10.63
C ALA A 70 31.48 8.98 10.71
N CYS A 71 30.68 8.13 11.36
CA CYS A 71 29.24 8.29 11.47
C CYS A 71 28.86 9.40 12.47
N ALA A 72 27.81 10.16 12.14
CA ALA A 72 27.17 11.04 13.10
C ALA A 72 26.19 10.24 13.98
N PRO A 73 25.93 10.65 15.24
CA PRO A 73 24.85 10.07 16.03
C PRO A 73 23.52 10.15 15.29
N ALA A 74 22.75 9.06 15.32
CA ALA A 74 21.46 8.99 14.65
C ALA A 74 20.33 9.51 15.56
N SER A 75 19.66 10.58 15.13
CA SER A 75 18.41 11.06 15.72
C SER A 75 17.22 10.16 15.35
N PHE A 76 16.07 10.38 15.97
CA PHE A 76 14.78 9.84 15.55
C PHE A 76 13.71 10.95 15.59
N GLY A 77 12.66 10.82 14.80
CA GLY A 77 11.55 11.75 14.82
C GLY A 77 10.67 11.55 16.04
N LEU A 78 10.31 12.62 16.73
CA LEU A 78 9.24 12.66 17.72
C LEU A 78 8.30 13.82 17.38
N GLY A 79 7.26 13.53 16.61
CA GLY A 79 6.38 14.56 16.05
C GLY A 79 7.17 15.49 15.11
N PRO A 80 7.20 16.82 15.34
CA PRO A 80 7.86 17.79 14.46
C PRO A 80 9.37 17.92 14.69
N ALA A 81 9.96 17.25 15.69
CA ALA A 81 11.35 17.43 16.08
C ALA A 81 12.18 16.15 15.89
N ASP A 82 13.37 16.30 15.31
CA ASP A 82 14.41 15.27 15.40
C ASP A 82 15.02 15.31 16.80
N VAL A 83 14.92 14.20 17.53
CA VAL A 83 15.40 14.04 18.89
C VAL A 83 16.61 13.10 18.92
N LEU A 84 17.66 13.51 19.62
CA LEU A 84 18.79 12.66 19.96
C LEU A 84 18.63 12.18 21.41
N ASP A 85 18.16 10.95 21.59
CA ASP A 85 18.05 10.28 22.89
C ASP A 85 18.58 8.83 22.76
N GLU A 86 19.77 8.61 23.31
CA GLU A 86 20.45 7.31 23.29
C GLU A 86 19.74 6.22 24.12
N SER A 87 18.79 6.60 24.98
CA SER A 87 17.94 5.63 25.68
C SER A 87 16.83 5.06 24.78
N TYR A 88 16.57 5.70 23.64
CA TYR A 88 15.59 5.26 22.64
C TYR A 88 16.24 4.75 21.36
N ARG A 89 17.27 5.45 20.87
CA ARG A 89 18.06 5.07 19.70
C ARG A 89 19.53 5.36 19.94
N LYS A 90 20.35 4.31 19.91
CA LYS A 90 21.81 4.43 19.92
C LYS A 90 22.35 3.80 18.65
N ALA A 91 22.78 4.62 17.70
CA ALA A 91 23.36 4.19 16.42
C ALA A 91 24.15 5.33 15.78
N GLY A 92 25.12 4.99 14.92
CA GLY A 92 25.74 5.93 13.99
C GLY A 92 25.05 5.88 12.62
N LYS A 93 25.02 7.01 11.90
CA LYS A 93 24.55 7.08 10.52
C LYS A 93 25.48 7.88 9.60
N LEU A 94 25.40 7.56 8.31
CA LEU A 94 25.82 8.42 7.20
C LEU A 94 24.62 8.66 6.27
N ASP A 95 24.37 9.91 5.93
CA ASP A 95 23.39 10.30 4.92
C ASP A 95 23.98 10.15 3.50
N VAL A 96 23.14 10.01 2.47
CA VAL A 96 23.56 9.65 1.09
C VAL A 96 24.61 10.55 0.45
N ASN A 97 24.75 11.79 0.90
CA ASN A 97 25.78 12.71 0.41
C ASN A 97 27.17 12.45 1.00
N ARG A 98 27.30 11.50 1.94
CA ARG A 98 28.56 11.16 2.64
C ARG A 98 29.07 9.76 2.34
N PHE A 99 28.37 8.96 1.54
CA PHE A 99 28.82 7.64 1.14
C PHE A 99 28.26 7.22 -0.23
N ALA A 100 28.91 6.24 -0.85
CA ALA A 100 28.41 5.54 -2.03
C ALA A 100 28.73 4.05 -1.88
N ALA A 101 27.73 3.18 -2.07
CA ALA A 101 27.90 1.74 -2.09
C ALA A 101 28.07 1.24 -3.53
N ARG A 102 28.91 0.23 -3.74
CA ARG A 102 29.06 -0.42 -5.05
C ARG A 102 27.90 -1.38 -5.35
N LEU A 103 27.29 -1.95 -4.31
CA LEU A 103 26.14 -2.85 -4.44
C LEU A 103 24.96 -2.14 -5.12
N ASP A 104 24.59 -2.64 -6.30
CA ASP A 104 23.34 -2.31 -6.96
C ASP A 104 22.30 -3.38 -6.64
N VAL A 105 21.29 -3.02 -5.83
CA VAL A 105 20.21 -3.94 -5.41
C VAL A 105 19.30 -4.37 -6.56
N THR A 106 19.26 -3.60 -7.65
CA THR A 106 18.48 -3.92 -8.86
C THR A 106 19.26 -4.90 -9.72
N ALA A 107 20.50 -4.56 -10.09
CA ALA A 107 21.33 -5.40 -10.96
C ALA A 107 21.74 -6.73 -10.29
N SER A 108 21.83 -6.76 -8.95
CA SER A 108 22.11 -8.00 -8.20
C SER A 108 20.92 -8.96 -8.16
N GLY A 109 19.69 -8.53 -8.42
CA GLY A 109 18.49 -9.34 -8.30
C GLY A 109 17.86 -9.36 -6.91
N ILE A 110 18.40 -8.62 -5.92
CA ILE A 110 17.78 -8.50 -4.59
C ILE A 110 16.39 -7.84 -4.72
N LEU A 111 16.27 -6.80 -5.55
CA LEU A 111 14.99 -6.11 -5.76
C LEU A 111 13.95 -7.03 -6.41
N GLU A 112 14.37 -7.88 -7.34
CA GLU A 112 13.53 -8.92 -7.95
C GLU A 112 13.07 -9.94 -6.90
N ALA A 113 13.96 -10.38 -6.01
CA ALA A 113 13.64 -11.36 -4.97
C ALA A 113 12.60 -10.86 -3.95
N VAL A 114 12.57 -9.54 -3.66
CA VAL A 114 11.60 -8.95 -2.71
C VAL A 114 10.31 -8.46 -3.37
N SER A 115 10.33 -8.23 -4.69
CA SER A 115 9.19 -7.68 -5.43
C SER A 115 7.91 -8.52 -5.30
N PRO A 116 7.91 -9.86 -5.38
CA PRO A 116 6.70 -10.67 -5.22
C PRO A 116 5.98 -10.47 -3.88
N TYR A 117 6.71 -10.13 -2.82
CA TYR A 117 6.13 -9.85 -1.50
C TYR A 117 5.53 -8.44 -1.42
N LEU A 118 6.25 -7.43 -1.92
CA LEU A 118 5.85 -6.02 -1.82
C LEU A 118 4.81 -5.59 -2.85
N LEU A 119 4.75 -6.29 -3.97
CA LEU A 119 3.74 -6.11 -5.02
C LEU A 119 2.65 -7.20 -4.95
N ASP A 120 2.64 -7.98 -3.86
CA ASP A 120 1.65 -9.02 -3.62
C ASP A 120 0.22 -8.45 -3.71
N GLY A 121 -0.67 -9.22 -4.34
CA GLY A 121 -2.06 -8.85 -4.56
C GLY A 121 -2.32 -7.91 -5.73
N ARG A 122 -1.29 -7.36 -6.37
CA ARG A 122 -1.46 -6.52 -7.56
C ARG A 122 -1.67 -7.38 -8.80
N ASP A 123 -2.60 -6.96 -9.63
CA ASP A 123 -2.88 -7.66 -10.88
C ASP A 123 -1.87 -7.21 -11.95
N ALA A 124 -0.92 -8.08 -12.31
CA ALA A 124 0.12 -7.73 -13.28
C ALA A 124 -0.42 -7.47 -14.70
N ASP A 125 -1.63 -7.93 -15.01
CA ASP A 125 -2.25 -7.76 -16.33
C ASP A 125 -2.95 -6.38 -16.45
N THR A 126 -3.36 -5.79 -15.31
CA THR A 126 -4.07 -4.50 -15.27
C THR A 126 -3.31 -3.40 -14.52
N GLU A 127 -2.27 -3.75 -13.77
CA GLU A 127 -1.40 -2.84 -13.03
C GLU A 127 0.04 -3.00 -13.53
N ASP A 128 0.47 -2.07 -14.40
CA ASP A 128 1.86 -1.94 -14.84
C ASP A 128 2.74 -1.35 -13.72
N ALA A 129 2.85 -2.03 -12.58
CA ALA A 129 3.60 -1.58 -11.41
C ALA A 129 5.01 -2.20 -11.36
N VAL A 130 6.01 -1.37 -11.05
CA VAL A 130 7.38 -1.80 -10.77
C VAL A 130 7.85 -1.24 -9.43
N LEU A 131 8.66 -2.04 -8.74
CA LEU A 131 9.33 -1.61 -7.53
C LEU A 131 10.62 -0.88 -7.89
N VAL A 132 10.84 0.29 -7.28
CA VAL A 132 12.06 1.07 -7.42
C VAL A 132 12.68 1.29 -6.05
N ALA A 133 13.98 1.01 -5.92
CA ALA A 133 14.73 1.25 -4.69
C ALA A 133 15.54 2.54 -4.78
N GLU A 134 15.46 3.37 -3.75
CA GLU A 134 16.28 4.58 -3.60
C GLU A 134 17.13 4.47 -2.34
N MET A 135 18.46 4.62 -2.47
CA MET A 135 19.37 4.63 -1.32
C MET A 135 18.97 5.74 -0.35
N TYR A 136 18.84 5.42 0.93
CA TYR A 136 18.46 6.39 1.95
C TYR A 136 19.59 6.69 2.94
N LYS A 137 20.18 5.66 3.55
CA LYS A 137 21.20 5.85 4.58
C LYS A 137 22.03 4.59 4.82
N LEU A 138 23.20 4.81 5.39
CA LEU A 138 23.99 3.76 6.02
C LEU A 138 23.90 3.92 7.54
N ASN A 139 23.63 2.83 8.25
CA ASN A 139 23.67 2.81 9.71
C ASN A 139 24.77 1.87 10.21
N VAL A 140 25.41 2.26 11.31
CA VAL A 140 26.38 1.43 12.04
C VAL A 140 25.93 1.32 13.50
N TYR A 141 25.71 0.09 13.95
CA TYR A 141 25.37 -0.23 15.34
C TYR A 141 26.55 -0.97 15.96
N GLY A 142 27.28 -0.32 16.86
CA GLY A 142 28.34 -0.95 17.66
C GLY A 142 27.78 -1.67 18.89
N ALA A 143 28.63 -2.31 19.68
CA ALA A 143 28.20 -2.98 20.92
C ALA A 143 27.34 -2.05 21.84
N GLY A 144 26.22 -2.59 22.33
CA GLY A 144 25.21 -1.90 23.13
C GLY A 144 24.32 -0.92 22.34
N SER A 145 24.51 -0.78 21.03
CA SER A 145 23.65 0.02 20.15
C SER A 145 22.35 -0.71 19.85
N PHE A 146 21.24 0.02 19.74
CA PHE A 146 19.89 -0.52 19.52
C PHE A 146 18.97 0.57 18.93
N PHE A 147 17.76 0.18 18.53
CA PHE A 147 16.69 1.11 18.20
C PHE A 147 15.34 0.50 18.59
N LYS A 148 14.60 1.17 19.49
CA LYS A 148 13.28 0.71 19.93
C LYS A 148 12.23 0.76 18.83
N ASP A 149 11.08 0.15 19.12
CA ASP A 149 9.90 0.08 18.25
C ASP A 149 9.56 1.42 17.60
N HIS A 150 9.59 1.44 16.27
CA HIS A 150 9.24 2.59 15.44
C HIS A 150 8.63 2.12 14.12
N LYS A 151 8.07 3.05 13.35
CA LYS A 151 7.67 2.83 11.95
C LYS A 151 8.52 3.69 11.03
N ASP A 152 8.53 3.35 9.75
CA ASP A 152 9.15 4.24 8.79
C ASP A 152 8.27 5.45 8.52
N THR A 153 8.93 6.59 8.45
CA THR A 153 8.31 7.85 8.09
C THR A 153 8.16 7.90 6.57
N PRO A 154 6.93 7.92 6.01
CA PRO A 154 6.75 8.01 4.57
C PRO A 154 7.36 9.28 3.97
N ARG A 155 7.86 9.18 2.74
CA ARG A 155 8.56 10.27 2.02
C ARG A 155 7.90 10.71 0.72
N SER A 156 6.93 9.94 0.26
CA SER A 156 6.21 10.15 -0.99
C SER A 156 4.92 9.34 -0.93
N GLU A 157 3.93 9.74 -1.73
CA GLU A 157 2.67 9.03 -1.93
C GLU A 157 2.91 7.61 -2.43
N THR A 158 4.00 7.43 -3.19
CA THR A 158 4.36 6.17 -3.84
C THR A 158 5.27 5.27 -3.01
N MET A 159 5.72 5.73 -1.84
CA MET A 159 6.58 4.92 -0.96
C MET A 159 5.74 3.86 -0.24
N ILE A 160 6.05 2.58 -0.48
CA ILE A 160 5.31 1.46 0.11
C ILE A 160 6.08 0.73 1.22
N GLY A 161 7.41 0.85 1.26
CA GLY A 161 8.20 0.08 2.21
C GLY A 161 9.69 0.41 2.21
N SER A 162 10.44 -0.45 2.88
CA SER A 162 11.88 -0.33 3.06
C SER A 162 12.57 -1.65 2.77
N LEU A 163 13.78 -1.56 2.20
CA LEU A 163 14.72 -2.67 2.08
C LEU A 163 15.94 -2.36 2.95
N VAL A 164 16.28 -3.26 3.84
CA VAL A 164 17.49 -3.19 4.66
C VAL A 164 18.43 -4.31 4.24
N VAL A 165 19.59 -3.92 3.70
CA VAL A 165 20.68 -4.85 3.37
C VAL A 165 21.73 -4.77 4.48
N VAL A 166 22.05 -5.90 5.09
CA VAL A 166 23.09 -6.04 6.10
C VAL A 166 24.38 -6.49 5.41
N LEU A 167 25.40 -5.65 5.52
CA LEU A 167 26.73 -5.94 4.98
C LEU A 167 27.47 -6.94 5.90
N PRO A 168 28.32 -7.81 5.36
CA PRO A 168 29.03 -8.82 6.14
C PRO A 168 30.12 -8.16 6.99
N SER A 169 29.76 -7.82 8.22
CA SER A 169 30.68 -7.35 9.25
C SER A 169 30.63 -8.29 10.46
N PRO A 170 31.76 -8.62 11.12
CA PRO A 170 31.73 -9.47 12.31
C PRO A 170 30.92 -8.81 13.44
N HIS A 171 29.80 -9.43 13.84
CA HIS A 171 28.97 -8.98 14.96
C HIS A 171 28.11 -10.13 15.52
N THR A 172 27.56 -9.93 16.72
CA THR A 172 26.50 -10.79 17.31
C THR A 172 25.40 -9.92 17.91
N GLY A 173 24.19 -10.46 18.02
CA GLY A 173 23.00 -9.67 18.40
C GLY A 173 22.58 -8.72 17.27
N GLY A 174 21.78 -7.70 17.59
CA GLY A 174 21.32 -6.76 16.57
C GLY A 174 20.21 -7.29 15.66
N ALA A 175 19.48 -8.32 16.09
CA ALA A 175 18.35 -8.87 15.33
C ALA A 175 17.28 -7.78 15.11
N LEU A 176 16.61 -7.85 13.96
CA LEU A 176 15.49 -6.97 13.65
C LEU A 176 14.19 -7.69 14.03
N THR A 177 13.41 -7.10 14.94
CA THR A 177 12.06 -7.56 15.27
C THR A 177 11.08 -6.77 14.43
N LEU A 178 10.17 -7.45 13.73
CA LEU A 178 9.19 -6.85 12.81
C LEU A 178 7.79 -7.33 13.16
N SER A 179 6.85 -6.39 13.32
CA SER A 179 5.49 -6.66 13.76
C SER A 179 4.45 -5.91 12.92
N HIS A 180 3.42 -6.63 12.48
CA HIS A 180 2.25 -6.06 11.80
C HIS A 180 0.97 -6.77 12.27
N GLY A 181 0.05 -6.04 12.89
CA GLY A 181 -1.13 -6.63 13.53
C GLY A 181 -0.74 -7.65 14.60
N ALA A 182 -1.22 -8.89 14.47
CA ALA A 182 -0.94 -10.00 15.38
C ALA A 182 0.32 -10.81 15.00
N HIS A 183 1.00 -10.46 13.90
CA HIS A 183 2.13 -11.20 13.39
C HIS A 183 3.44 -10.50 13.75
N THR A 184 4.34 -11.25 14.38
CA THR A 184 5.70 -10.79 14.71
C THR A 184 6.70 -11.82 14.21
N GLY A 185 7.83 -11.36 13.68
CA GLY A 185 8.96 -12.22 13.35
C GLY A 185 10.29 -11.57 13.66
N HIS A 186 11.35 -12.39 13.69
CA HIS A 186 12.71 -11.98 14.02
C HIS A 186 13.65 -12.30 12.86
N PHE A 187 14.46 -11.33 12.47
CA PHE A 187 15.47 -11.44 11.43
C PHE A 187 16.86 -11.26 12.05
N ASP A 188 17.58 -12.36 12.23
CA ASP A 188 18.95 -12.37 12.74
C ASP A 188 19.96 -12.50 11.60
N SER A 189 20.46 -11.35 11.14
CA SER A 189 21.48 -11.29 10.09
C SER A 189 22.83 -11.87 10.50
N SER A 190 23.16 -11.89 11.80
CA SER A 190 24.46 -12.37 12.28
C SER A 190 24.61 -13.88 12.05
N ALA A 191 23.55 -14.64 12.33
CA ALA A 191 23.49 -16.07 12.05
C ALA A 191 23.45 -16.37 10.55
N LEU A 192 22.69 -15.59 9.78
CA LEU A 192 22.54 -15.77 8.33
C LEU A 192 23.84 -15.53 7.56
N LEU A 193 24.68 -14.59 8.02
CA LEU A 193 25.95 -14.27 7.39
C LEU A 193 27.13 -15.09 7.92
N ALA A 194 26.90 -16.09 8.79
CA ALA A 194 27.96 -16.95 9.29
C ALA A 194 28.71 -17.74 8.20
N GLY A 195 28.08 -17.95 7.03
CA GLY A 195 28.68 -18.60 5.86
C GLY A 195 29.40 -17.65 4.89
N HIS A 196 29.42 -16.35 5.17
CA HIS A 196 30.12 -15.37 4.33
C HIS A 196 31.63 -15.65 4.29
N SER A 197 32.23 -15.57 3.10
CA SER A 197 33.69 -15.61 2.92
C SER A 197 34.09 -14.89 1.64
N PRO A 198 35.38 -14.57 1.45
CA PRO A 198 35.85 -13.98 0.19
C PRO A 198 35.59 -14.85 -1.05
N SER A 199 35.50 -16.18 -0.89
CA SER A 199 35.15 -17.10 -1.97
C SER A 199 33.64 -17.24 -2.20
N THR A 200 32.82 -16.84 -1.22
CA THR A 200 31.36 -16.87 -1.27
C THR A 200 30.79 -15.57 -0.69
N PRO A 201 31.04 -14.41 -1.35
CA PRO A 201 30.58 -13.13 -0.85
C PRO A 201 29.06 -13.05 -0.88
N SER A 202 28.49 -12.50 0.18
CA SER A 202 27.06 -12.51 0.42
C SER A 202 26.61 -11.37 1.31
N VAL A 203 25.35 -11.01 1.21
CA VAL A 203 24.64 -10.06 2.08
C VAL A 203 23.37 -10.70 2.59
N ALA A 204 22.90 -10.26 3.76
CA ALA A 204 21.56 -10.60 4.22
C ALA A 204 20.65 -9.41 3.93
N TYR A 205 19.40 -9.66 3.56
CA TYR A 205 18.44 -8.60 3.28
C TYR A 205 17.09 -8.90 3.93
N VAL A 206 16.36 -7.83 4.25
CA VAL A 206 14.99 -7.88 4.74
C VAL A 206 14.22 -6.71 4.15
N ALA A 207 13.01 -6.96 3.67
CA ALA A 207 12.11 -5.96 3.13
C ALA A 207 10.71 -6.08 3.73
N PHE A 208 10.09 -4.93 4.00
CA PHE A 208 8.82 -4.84 4.72
C PHE A 208 8.06 -3.56 4.34
N TYR A 209 6.75 -3.55 4.54
CA TYR A 209 5.92 -2.38 4.30
C TYR A 209 6.20 -1.26 5.32
N SER A 210 6.02 0.00 4.91
CA SER A 210 6.43 1.18 5.71
C SER A 210 5.74 1.29 7.08
N ASP A 211 4.58 0.66 7.22
CA ASP A 211 3.74 0.66 8.41
C ASP A 211 4.01 -0.51 9.37
N VAL A 212 4.96 -1.39 9.03
CA VAL A 212 5.45 -2.45 9.91
C VAL A 212 6.25 -1.82 11.05
N VAL A 213 5.84 -2.12 12.29
CA VAL A 213 6.58 -1.72 13.49
C VAL A 213 7.84 -2.55 13.57
N HIS A 214 8.99 -1.91 13.71
CA HIS A 214 10.25 -2.60 13.77
C HIS A 214 11.21 -2.03 14.82
N ALA A 215 12.09 -2.89 15.32
CA ALA A 215 13.10 -2.56 16.32
C ALA A 215 14.39 -3.33 16.07
N VAL A 216 15.52 -2.70 16.36
CA VAL A 216 16.84 -3.32 16.35
C VAL A 216 17.20 -3.68 17.78
N GLU A 217 17.31 -4.97 18.06
CA GLU A 217 17.78 -5.49 19.35
C GLU A 217 19.23 -5.05 19.64
N PRO A 218 19.70 -5.10 20.88
CA PRO A 218 21.08 -4.73 21.20
C PRO A 218 22.10 -5.56 20.42
N VAL A 219 23.05 -4.87 19.79
CA VAL A 219 24.28 -5.51 19.28
C VAL A 219 25.14 -5.88 20.49
N LEU A 220 25.57 -7.14 20.59
CA LEU A 220 26.32 -7.65 21.73
C LEU A 220 27.84 -7.48 21.52
N THR A 221 28.32 -7.81 20.32
CA THR A 221 29.73 -7.67 19.94
C THR A 221 29.87 -7.13 18.52
N GLY A 222 31.00 -6.49 18.22
CA GLY A 222 31.31 -6.00 16.89
C GLY A 222 30.43 -4.84 16.43
N HIS A 223 30.26 -4.73 15.12
CA HIS A 223 29.47 -3.67 14.48
C HIS A 223 28.54 -4.25 13.42
N ARG A 224 27.24 -4.01 13.55
CA ARG A 224 26.26 -4.31 12.50
C ARG A 224 26.15 -3.12 11.55
N VAL A 225 26.45 -3.33 10.27
CA VAL A 225 26.40 -2.29 9.23
C VAL A 225 25.28 -2.57 8.25
N THR A 226 24.45 -1.57 7.95
CA THR A 226 23.33 -1.71 7.02
C THR A 226 23.23 -0.59 6.01
N LEU A 227 22.83 -0.94 4.80
CA LEU A 227 22.30 -0.01 3.79
C LEU A 227 20.77 -0.08 3.85
N THR A 228 20.11 1.08 3.94
CA THR A 228 18.65 1.18 3.92
C THR A 228 18.21 1.88 2.64
N TYR A 229 17.22 1.30 1.97
CA TYR A 229 16.60 1.84 0.77
C TYR A 229 15.11 2.09 1.03
N ASN A 230 14.60 3.22 0.54
CA ASN A 230 13.16 3.45 0.42
C ASN A 230 12.66 2.74 -0.84
N LEU A 231 11.50 2.10 -0.76
CA LEU A 231 10.90 1.35 -1.86
C LEU A 231 9.64 2.03 -2.35
N PHE A 232 9.59 2.32 -3.65
CA PHE A 232 8.50 3.02 -4.30
C PHE A 232 7.83 2.15 -5.36
N VAL A 233 6.53 2.31 -5.51
CA VAL A 233 5.80 1.79 -6.68
C VAL A 233 5.79 2.85 -7.77
N ARG A 234 6.18 2.47 -8.99
CA ARG A 234 6.07 3.32 -10.18
C ARG A 234 5.35 2.59 -11.30
N LYS A 235 4.75 3.36 -12.21
CA LYS A 235 4.26 2.81 -13.47
C LYS A 235 5.45 2.38 -14.33
N ARG A 236 5.38 1.20 -14.92
CA ARG A 236 6.36 0.72 -15.90
C ARG A 236 6.22 1.55 -17.17
N THR A 237 7.28 2.20 -17.62
CA THR A 237 7.29 2.85 -18.93
C THR A 237 7.41 1.77 -20.01
N ARG A 238 6.30 1.53 -20.72
CA ARG A 238 6.18 0.49 -21.75
C ARG A 238 6.91 0.91 -23.04
N ALA A 239 8.06 0.31 -23.30
CA ALA A 239 8.52 0.06 -24.67
C ALA A 239 8.92 -1.42 -24.76
N GLY A 240 8.13 -2.22 -25.49
CA GLY A 240 8.49 -3.60 -25.87
C GLY A 240 8.21 -4.72 -24.84
N TYR A 241 7.37 -4.51 -23.82
CA TYR A 241 6.99 -5.59 -22.89
C TYR A 241 5.66 -6.25 -23.30
N THR A 242 5.70 -7.54 -23.62
CA THR A 242 4.51 -8.39 -23.71
C THR A 242 4.11 -8.85 -22.30
N PRO A 243 2.89 -8.54 -21.81
CA PRO A 243 2.44 -9.04 -20.52
C PRO A 243 2.45 -10.57 -20.51
N GLY A 244 3.09 -11.15 -19.48
CA GLY A 244 3.06 -12.58 -19.25
C GLY A 244 1.86 -12.96 -18.39
N SER A 245 1.23 -14.10 -18.67
CA SER A 245 0.09 -14.59 -17.88
C SER A 245 0.53 -14.93 -16.44
N ARG A 246 -0.02 -14.22 -15.44
CA ARG A 246 0.23 -14.49 -14.02
C ARG A 246 -0.63 -15.67 -13.56
N ILE A 247 -0.02 -16.66 -12.89
CA ILE A 247 -0.79 -17.64 -12.12
C ILE A 247 -1.30 -16.95 -10.86
N VAL A 248 -2.61 -16.70 -10.80
CA VAL A 248 -3.27 -16.11 -9.62
C VAL A 248 -3.09 -17.07 -8.43
N PRO A 249 -2.52 -16.65 -7.30
CA PRO A 249 -2.36 -17.51 -6.12
C PRO A 249 -3.70 -18.03 -5.59
N ALA A 250 -3.72 -19.25 -5.02
CA ALA A 250 -4.94 -19.87 -4.50
C ALA A 250 -5.75 -18.99 -3.52
N PRO A 251 -5.13 -18.20 -2.61
CA PRO A 251 -5.88 -17.28 -1.74
C PRO A 251 -6.61 -16.17 -2.52
N GLU A 252 -5.99 -15.63 -3.57
CA GLU A 252 -6.60 -14.61 -4.43
C GLU A 252 -7.75 -15.21 -5.27
N GLN A 253 -7.60 -16.44 -5.77
CA GLN A 253 -8.66 -17.15 -6.48
C GLN A 253 -9.86 -17.44 -5.55
N ALA A 254 -9.59 -17.83 -4.31
CA ALA A 254 -10.63 -18.07 -3.31
C ALA A 254 -11.39 -16.78 -2.98
N LEU A 255 -10.67 -15.65 -2.83
CA LEU A 255 -11.24 -14.34 -2.62
C LEU A 255 -12.16 -13.91 -3.78
N GLU A 256 -11.67 -14.02 -5.01
CA GLU A 256 -12.44 -13.70 -6.22
C GLU A 256 -13.69 -14.59 -6.33
N THR A 257 -13.53 -15.90 -6.12
CA THR A 257 -14.65 -16.85 -6.17
C THR A 257 -15.72 -16.51 -5.13
N ALA A 258 -15.29 -16.21 -3.90
CA ALA A 258 -16.21 -15.81 -2.83
C ALA A 258 -16.92 -14.49 -3.14
N LEU A 259 -16.21 -13.50 -3.70
CA LEU A 259 -16.77 -12.22 -4.10
C LEU A 259 -17.81 -12.37 -5.22
N ARG A 260 -17.49 -13.15 -6.27
CA ARG A 260 -18.43 -13.45 -7.36
C ARG A 260 -19.67 -14.17 -6.83
N ALA A 261 -19.50 -15.16 -5.96
CA ALA A 261 -20.61 -15.90 -5.37
C ALA A 261 -21.52 -15.01 -4.52
N LEU A 262 -20.94 -14.13 -3.69
CA LEU A 262 -21.68 -13.17 -2.88
C LEU A 262 -22.52 -12.23 -3.76
N VAL A 263 -21.92 -11.66 -4.81
CA VAL A 263 -22.62 -10.73 -5.71
C VAL A 263 -23.67 -11.45 -6.57
N ALA A 264 -23.48 -12.73 -6.88
CA ALA A 264 -24.47 -13.54 -7.60
C ALA A 264 -25.71 -13.92 -6.74
N GLU A 265 -25.65 -13.81 -5.42
CA GLU A 265 -26.78 -14.15 -4.54
C GLU A 265 -27.97 -13.20 -4.77
N ALA A 266 -29.09 -13.75 -5.23
CA ALA A 266 -30.24 -12.99 -5.75
C ALA A 266 -30.94 -12.12 -4.69
N LYS A 267 -30.70 -12.37 -3.41
CA LYS A 267 -31.24 -11.58 -2.30
C LYS A 267 -30.27 -10.51 -1.81
N PHE A 268 -28.98 -10.66 -2.10
CA PHE A 268 -27.94 -9.78 -1.58
C PHE A 268 -27.93 -8.45 -2.34
N MET A 269 -28.06 -7.33 -1.62
CA MET A 269 -27.94 -5.96 -2.16
C MET A 269 -28.68 -5.77 -3.51
N ARG A 270 -29.97 -6.09 -3.54
CA ARG A 270 -30.78 -6.06 -4.78
C ARG A 270 -30.86 -4.67 -5.42
N ALA A 271 -30.89 -3.64 -4.59
CA ALA A 271 -30.90 -2.24 -5.01
C ALA A 271 -29.49 -1.71 -5.35
N GLY A 272 -28.45 -2.55 -5.23
CA GLY A 272 -27.06 -2.14 -5.30
C GLY A 272 -26.57 -1.54 -3.98
N GLY A 273 -25.33 -1.06 -3.98
CA GLY A 273 -24.69 -0.37 -2.86
C GLY A 273 -23.18 -0.62 -2.81
N LEU A 274 -22.57 -0.52 -1.63
CA LEU A 274 -21.13 -0.68 -1.44
C LEU A 274 -20.79 -1.84 -0.50
N LEU A 275 -19.76 -2.60 -0.85
CA LEU A 275 -19.01 -3.42 0.11
C LEU A 275 -17.86 -2.57 0.67
N ALA A 276 -17.73 -2.51 1.99
CA ALA A 276 -16.67 -1.77 2.66
C ALA A 276 -15.63 -2.71 3.28
N PHE A 277 -14.36 -2.42 3.00
CA PHE A 277 -13.21 -3.14 3.52
C PHE A 277 -12.31 -2.17 4.28
N GLY A 278 -12.23 -2.33 5.60
CA GLY A 278 -11.22 -1.64 6.39
C GLY A 278 -9.83 -2.07 5.92
N LEU A 279 -8.99 -1.09 5.56
CA LEU A 279 -7.64 -1.36 5.07
C LEU A 279 -6.77 -2.02 6.14
N SER A 280 -5.97 -3.00 5.74
CA SER A 280 -5.08 -3.76 6.61
C SER A 280 -3.81 -2.97 6.92
N HIS A 281 -3.36 -2.17 5.96
CA HIS A 281 -2.15 -1.37 6.07
C HIS A 281 -2.45 0.11 6.35
N GLN A 282 -1.46 0.81 6.90
CA GLN A 282 -1.45 2.27 6.91
C GLN A 282 -0.82 2.81 5.63
N TYR A 283 -1.38 3.91 5.15
CA TYR A 283 -0.91 4.59 3.95
C TYR A 283 -0.44 6.01 4.26
N PRO A 284 0.53 6.53 3.50
CA PRO A 284 0.97 7.91 3.64
C PRO A 284 -0.21 8.84 3.38
N ALA A 285 -0.39 9.77 4.29
CA ALA A 285 -1.31 10.89 4.23
C ALA A 285 -0.46 12.11 3.89
N LEU A 286 -0.39 12.51 2.62
CA LEU A 286 0.40 13.69 2.25
C LEU A 286 -0.53 14.88 2.07
N THR A 287 -0.32 15.90 2.91
CA THR A 287 -1.02 17.17 2.81
C THR A 287 -0.63 17.90 1.51
N GLU A 288 -1.51 18.80 1.06
CA GLU A 288 -1.52 19.56 -0.22
C GLU A 288 -0.20 20.18 -0.72
N ALA A 289 0.91 20.12 0.02
CA ALA A 289 2.20 20.66 -0.40
C ALA A 289 2.84 19.93 -1.61
N GLY A 290 2.28 18.82 -2.07
CA GLY A 290 2.78 18.02 -3.20
C GLY A 290 1.75 17.66 -4.28
N ALA A 291 0.48 18.07 -4.12
CA ALA A 291 -0.54 17.86 -5.14
C ALA A 291 -0.25 18.80 -6.33
N ALA A 292 0.61 18.36 -7.24
CA ALA A 292 0.66 18.95 -8.57
C ALA A 292 -0.72 18.76 -9.22
N ASP A 293 -1.27 19.84 -9.76
CA ASP A 293 -2.52 19.88 -10.54
C ASP A 293 -2.59 18.67 -11.50
N THR A 294 -3.27 17.59 -11.08
CA THR A 294 -3.64 16.54 -12.02
C THR A 294 -4.86 17.05 -12.74
N ASN A 295 -4.65 17.51 -13.97
CA ASN A 295 -5.66 17.99 -14.91
C ASN A 295 -7.02 17.33 -14.72
N ASP A 296 -8.02 18.17 -14.51
CA ASP A 296 -9.44 17.86 -14.54
C ASP A 296 -9.86 17.33 -15.92
N ASN A 297 -9.60 16.06 -16.21
CA ASN A 297 -10.34 15.35 -17.25
C ASN A 297 -11.53 14.64 -16.60
N ALA A 298 -12.66 15.33 -16.66
CA ALA A 298 -13.97 14.90 -16.22
C ALA A 298 -14.42 13.62 -16.95
N GLY A 299 -14.90 12.63 -16.19
CA GLY A 299 -15.54 11.43 -16.73
C GLY A 299 -15.95 10.38 -15.69
N ASP A 300 -15.27 10.32 -14.54
CA ASP A 300 -15.55 9.30 -13.51
C ASP A 300 -15.58 9.91 -12.10
N GLU A 301 -16.78 10.22 -11.60
CA GLU A 301 -17.02 10.77 -10.26
C GLU A 301 -16.47 9.87 -9.13
N LEU A 302 -16.25 8.58 -9.39
CA LEU A 302 -15.65 7.64 -8.44
C LEU A 302 -14.13 7.85 -8.29
N ASN A 303 -13.48 8.40 -9.32
CA ASN A 303 -12.02 8.51 -9.44
C ASN A 303 -11.48 9.93 -9.17
N THR A 304 -12.35 10.92 -8.97
CA THR A 304 -11.98 12.29 -8.60
C THR A 304 -11.90 12.43 -7.07
N GLY A 305 -10.71 12.68 -6.54
CA GLY A 305 -10.51 12.99 -5.11
C GLY A 305 -9.04 12.98 -4.69
N SER A 306 -8.73 13.68 -3.59
CA SER A 306 -7.39 13.84 -2.98
C SER A 306 -6.66 12.53 -2.61
N HIS A 307 -7.30 11.38 -2.81
CA HIS A 307 -6.80 10.05 -2.43
C HIS A 307 -6.76 9.06 -3.59
N ALA A 308 -6.94 9.50 -4.83
CA ALA A 308 -6.88 8.62 -6.00
C ALA A 308 -5.55 7.85 -6.07
N TYR A 309 -4.44 8.47 -5.61
CA TYR A 309 -3.12 7.82 -5.56
C TYR A 309 -3.10 6.55 -4.69
N LEU A 310 -3.93 6.47 -3.63
CA LEU A 310 -3.96 5.32 -2.72
C LEU A 310 -4.29 4.02 -3.45
N ARG A 311 -5.13 4.11 -4.48
CA ARG A 311 -5.48 2.99 -5.36
C ARG A 311 -4.25 2.34 -5.97
N ASP A 312 -3.27 3.15 -6.35
CA ASP A 312 -2.09 2.70 -7.06
C ASP A 312 -0.99 2.22 -6.09
N VAL A 313 -1.15 2.43 -4.77
CA VAL A 313 -0.14 2.08 -3.74
C VAL A 313 -0.63 1.07 -2.70
N LEU A 314 -1.81 0.46 -2.90
CA LEU A 314 -2.33 -0.60 -2.03
C LEU A 314 -1.32 -1.73 -1.79
N LYS A 315 -1.31 -2.24 -0.56
CA LYS A 315 -0.33 -3.22 -0.04
C LYS A 315 -1.03 -4.54 0.29
N GLY A 316 -0.41 -5.66 -0.08
CA GLY A 316 -0.83 -7.01 0.30
C GLY A 316 -2.33 -7.27 0.13
N ASN A 317 -3.02 -7.61 1.23
CA ASN A 317 -4.45 -7.92 1.22
C ASN A 317 -5.33 -6.80 0.65
N ASP A 318 -4.95 -5.54 0.85
CA ASP A 318 -5.74 -4.41 0.34
C ASP A 318 -5.69 -4.37 -1.20
N ALA A 319 -4.52 -4.66 -1.78
CA ALA A 319 -4.36 -4.82 -3.23
C ALA A 319 -5.11 -6.07 -3.74
N ARG A 320 -5.07 -7.19 -3.00
CA ARG A 320 -5.79 -8.43 -3.37
C ARG A 320 -7.30 -8.19 -3.51
N VAL A 321 -7.91 -7.45 -2.59
CA VAL A 321 -9.34 -7.12 -2.65
C VAL A 321 -9.65 -6.31 -3.91
N ARG A 322 -8.84 -5.27 -4.20
CA ARG A 322 -8.99 -4.46 -5.41
C ARG A 322 -8.87 -5.31 -6.67
N SER A 323 -7.83 -6.12 -6.77
CA SER A 323 -7.58 -6.97 -7.94
C SER A 323 -8.68 -8.01 -8.14
N ALA A 324 -9.14 -8.64 -7.06
CA ALA A 324 -10.26 -9.58 -7.10
C ALA A 324 -11.58 -8.90 -7.53
N ALA A 325 -11.83 -7.67 -7.07
CA ALA A 325 -12.98 -6.88 -7.50
C ALA A 325 -12.90 -6.52 -8.99
N SER A 326 -11.74 -6.05 -9.45
CA SER A 326 -11.48 -5.73 -10.87
C SER A 326 -11.74 -6.94 -11.77
N ARG A 327 -11.15 -8.10 -11.44
CA ARG A 327 -11.40 -9.34 -12.18
C ARG A 327 -12.85 -9.78 -12.12
N ALA A 328 -13.53 -9.53 -10.99
CA ALA A 328 -14.96 -9.77 -10.84
C ALA A 328 -15.86 -8.84 -11.67
N GLY A 329 -15.29 -7.83 -12.36
CA GLY A 329 -16.03 -6.83 -13.13
C GLY A 329 -16.66 -5.75 -12.24
N LEU A 330 -16.11 -5.54 -11.04
CA LEU A 330 -16.61 -4.58 -10.06
C LEU A 330 -15.65 -3.40 -9.92
N SER A 331 -16.21 -2.20 -9.93
CA SER A 331 -15.45 -0.96 -9.70
C SER A 331 -15.11 -0.82 -8.22
N SER A 332 -13.95 -0.25 -7.91
CA SER A 332 -13.51 -0.01 -6.54
C SER A 332 -12.77 1.30 -6.40
N PHE A 333 -12.89 1.91 -5.22
CA PHE A 333 -12.31 3.21 -4.90
C PHE A 333 -12.00 3.32 -3.40
N VAL A 334 -11.08 4.21 -3.04
CA VAL A 334 -10.70 4.46 -1.63
C VAL A 334 -11.27 5.80 -1.19
N ARG A 335 -11.84 5.86 0.02
CA ARG A 335 -12.28 7.10 0.69
C ARG A 335 -11.99 7.05 2.19
N LEU A 336 -11.99 8.23 2.82
CA LEU A 336 -11.91 8.36 4.27
C LEU A 336 -13.30 8.25 4.88
N VAL A 337 -13.40 7.53 6.00
CA VAL A 337 -14.63 7.40 6.79
C VAL A 337 -14.44 8.03 8.16
N TYR A 338 -15.42 8.81 8.58
CA TYR A 338 -15.44 9.53 9.85
C TYR A 338 -16.62 9.05 10.71
N ASP A 339 -16.42 9.02 12.03
CA ASP A 339 -17.50 8.82 12.99
C ASP A 339 -18.03 10.16 13.50
N THR A 340 -19.34 10.37 13.41
CA THR A 340 -19.99 11.49 14.12
C THR A 340 -20.08 11.16 15.61
N LYS A 341 -19.63 12.04 16.50
CA LYS A 341 -19.70 11.81 17.96
C LYS A 341 -21.14 11.72 18.47
N GLU A 342 -21.34 10.91 19.51
CA GLU A 342 -22.61 10.75 20.25
C GLU A 342 -22.83 11.96 21.18
N TYR A 343 -24.00 12.60 21.11
CA TYR A 343 -24.42 13.59 22.10
C TYR A 343 -25.04 12.87 23.31
N SER A 344 -24.50 13.09 24.51
CA SER A 344 -24.90 12.37 25.73
C SER A 344 -26.38 12.53 26.14
N TRP A 345 -27.11 13.52 25.58
CA TRP A 345 -28.53 13.74 25.88
C TRP A 345 -29.49 13.19 24.82
N LYS A 346 -29.04 12.89 23.58
CA LYS A 346 -29.84 12.22 22.55
C LYS A 346 -29.21 10.86 22.31
N LYS A 347 -29.87 9.76 22.72
CA LYS A 347 -29.41 8.35 22.56
C LYS A 347 -29.35 7.91 21.07
N ARG A 348 -28.75 8.70 20.20
CA ARG A 348 -28.60 8.42 18.77
C ARG A 348 -27.25 7.76 18.55
N LYS A 349 -27.25 6.59 17.91
CA LYS A 349 -26.02 5.88 17.55
C LYS A 349 -25.14 6.77 16.64
N PRO A 350 -23.81 6.73 16.80
CA PRO A 350 -22.91 7.44 15.91
C PRO A 350 -23.14 7.00 14.45
N ARG A 351 -23.15 7.97 13.53
CA ARG A 351 -23.23 7.73 12.09
C ARG A 351 -21.83 7.68 11.51
N GLN A 352 -21.64 6.82 10.53
CA GLN A 352 -20.44 6.76 9.71
C GLN A 352 -20.65 7.61 8.46
N VAL A 353 -19.70 8.50 8.17
CA VAL A 353 -19.75 9.39 7.00
C VAL A 353 -18.54 9.10 6.13
N MET A 354 -18.79 8.68 4.89
CA MET A 354 -17.77 8.57 3.86
C MET A 354 -17.57 9.96 3.25
N ALA A 355 -16.38 10.53 3.38
CA ALA A 355 -16.07 11.83 2.83
C ALA A 355 -15.71 11.74 1.35
N GLU A 356 -16.14 12.73 0.57
CA GLU A 356 -15.75 12.85 -0.85
C GLU A 356 -14.36 13.50 -1.01
N SER A 357 -13.92 14.31 -0.03
CA SER A 357 -12.60 14.94 0.06
C SER A 357 -12.05 14.94 1.49
N GLU A 358 -10.77 15.27 1.68
CA GLU A 358 -10.24 15.56 3.01
C GLU A 358 -11.06 16.62 3.74
N MET A 359 -11.31 16.40 5.03
CA MET A 359 -11.99 17.35 5.89
C MET A 359 -10.99 17.96 6.87
N GLU A 360 -10.75 19.27 6.75
CA GLU A 360 -9.95 20.02 7.72
C GLU A 360 -10.77 20.21 9.01
N LEU A 361 -10.45 19.40 10.03
CA LEU A 361 -11.21 19.40 11.29
C LEU A 361 -10.67 20.38 12.35
N GLU A 362 -9.51 21.01 12.12
CA GLU A 362 -8.83 21.87 13.11
C GLU A 362 -9.67 23.09 13.53
N TRP A 363 -10.46 23.66 12.62
CA TRP A 363 -11.25 24.88 12.89
C TRP A 363 -12.67 24.59 13.43
N LEU A 364 -13.13 23.35 13.32
CA LEU A 364 -14.51 22.95 13.62
C LEU A 364 -14.75 22.63 15.10
N ASP A 365 -13.69 22.63 15.93
CA ASP A 365 -13.77 22.43 17.39
C ASP A 365 -14.42 23.61 18.15
N THR A 366 -14.67 24.76 17.49
CA THR A 366 -15.26 25.94 18.14
C THR A 366 -16.79 26.00 18.11
N GLU A 367 -17.46 25.30 17.17
CA GLU A 367 -18.93 25.17 17.13
C GLU A 367 -19.34 23.75 16.68
N PHE A 368 -19.65 22.86 17.61
CA PHE A 368 -19.90 21.43 17.37
C PHE A 368 -21.05 21.08 16.39
N SER A 369 -22.03 21.97 16.17
CA SER A 369 -23.07 21.77 15.15
C SER A 369 -22.50 21.90 13.74
N SER A 370 -21.48 22.74 13.55
CA SER A 370 -20.84 22.98 12.26
C SER A 370 -20.05 21.76 11.75
N LEU A 371 -19.45 20.96 12.63
CA LEU A 371 -18.66 19.76 12.28
C LEU A 371 -19.54 18.66 11.67
N THR A 372 -20.65 18.34 12.34
CA THR A 372 -21.60 17.33 11.85
C THR A 372 -22.28 17.79 10.56
N HIS A 373 -22.56 19.10 10.44
CA HIS A 373 -23.12 19.70 9.23
C HIS A 373 -22.12 19.69 8.06
N ALA A 374 -20.85 20.03 8.31
CA ALA A 374 -19.78 19.99 7.32
C ALA A 374 -19.52 18.56 6.83
N MET A 375 -19.52 17.58 7.74
CA MET A 375 -19.41 16.16 7.39
C MET A 375 -20.57 15.70 6.51
N LYS A 376 -21.81 16.06 6.86
CA LYS A 376 -22.99 15.72 6.05
C LYS A 376 -23.00 16.45 4.70
N ARG A 377 -22.52 17.69 4.62
CA ARG A 377 -22.48 18.48 3.37
C ARG A 377 -21.42 18.02 2.37
N ARG A 378 -20.30 17.49 2.86
CA ARG A 378 -19.14 17.07 2.03
C ARG A 378 -18.92 15.55 2.01
N GLY A 379 -19.89 14.79 2.50
CA GLY A 379 -19.79 13.35 2.63
C GLY A 379 -21.15 12.68 2.61
N ARG A 380 -21.15 11.36 2.42
CA ARG A 380 -22.35 10.54 2.36
C ARG A 380 -22.46 9.68 3.60
N VAL A 381 -23.66 9.62 4.18
CA VAL A 381 -23.93 8.78 5.36
C VAL A 381 -23.97 7.32 4.92
N LEU A 382 -23.13 6.49 5.53
CA LEU A 382 -23.14 5.04 5.31
C LEU A 382 -24.26 4.40 6.15
N VAL A 383 -25.16 3.69 5.49
CA VAL A 383 -26.24 2.95 6.14
C VAL A 383 -25.81 1.50 6.30
N PRO A 384 -25.65 1.00 7.55
CA PRO A 384 -25.26 -0.39 7.77
C PRO A 384 -26.36 -1.32 7.28
N GLN A 385 -25.97 -2.33 6.53
CA GLN A 385 -26.87 -3.37 6.08
C GLN A 385 -26.87 -4.59 7.02
N ASP A 386 -27.97 -5.33 7.00
CA ASP A 386 -28.07 -6.63 7.66
C ASP A 386 -27.40 -7.74 6.84
N GLU A 387 -27.39 -8.95 7.40
CA GLU A 387 -26.80 -10.13 6.77
C GLU A 387 -27.33 -10.47 5.36
N GLN A 388 -28.50 -9.95 4.98
CA GLN A 388 -29.12 -10.16 3.67
C GLN A 388 -28.88 -8.95 2.73
N GLY A 389 -28.13 -7.94 3.16
CA GLY A 389 -27.90 -6.72 2.40
C GLY A 389 -29.14 -5.82 2.33
N GLN A 390 -30.04 -5.91 3.31
CA GLN A 390 -31.11 -4.93 3.47
C GLN A 390 -30.65 -3.79 4.37
N PRO A 391 -30.94 -2.52 4.02
CA PRO A 391 -30.57 -1.40 4.86
C PRO A 391 -31.25 -1.50 6.23
N GLY A 392 -30.45 -1.40 7.29
CA GLY A 392 -30.98 -1.22 8.63
C GLY A 392 -31.82 0.06 8.66
N ARG A 393 -33.06 -0.01 9.18
CA ARG A 393 -33.86 1.21 9.42
C ARG A 393 -33.02 2.17 10.26
N LEU A 394 -32.67 3.33 9.70
CA LEU A 394 -32.33 4.48 10.53
C LEU A 394 -33.50 4.65 11.49
N SER A 395 -33.25 4.57 12.80
CA SER A 395 -34.32 4.61 13.81
C SER A 395 -35.28 5.76 13.48
N PRO A 396 -36.60 5.51 13.36
CA PRO A 396 -37.56 6.60 13.30
C PRO A 396 -37.30 7.55 14.46
N ARG A 397 -37.50 8.86 14.26
CA ARG A 397 -37.68 9.79 15.39
C ARG A 397 -38.64 9.10 16.35
N SER A 398 -38.23 8.88 17.60
CA SER A 398 -39.16 8.39 18.60
C SER A 398 -40.24 9.45 18.77
N ASP A 399 -41.50 9.05 18.88
CA ASP A 399 -42.64 9.97 19.05
C ASP A 399 -42.52 10.88 20.29
N ASP A 400 -41.53 10.66 21.16
CA ASP A 400 -41.14 11.55 22.25
C ASP A 400 -40.36 12.82 21.79
N ASP A 401 -40.08 12.96 20.49
CA ASP A 401 -39.42 14.14 19.88
C ASP A 401 -40.44 15.22 19.42
N GLU A 402 -41.75 15.09 19.73
CA GLU A 402 -42.80 16.04 19.30
C GLU A 402 -42.86 17.36 20.12
N ASP A 403 -42.14 17.46 21.24
CA ASP A 403 -42.20 18.63 22.13
C ASP A 403 -40.90 19.45 22.10
N MET A 404 -40.46 19.93 20.95
CA MET A 404 -39.72 21.19 20.84
C MET A 404 -39.83 21.76 19.43
N ASP A 405 -40.50 22.91 19.32
CA ASP A 405 -40.44 23.83 18.19
C ASP A 405 -38.99 24.32 17.99
N ASP A 406 -38.17 23.53 17.28
CA ASP A 406 -37.01 24.05 16.56
C ASP A 406 -37.43 24.25 15.10
N GLU A 407 -38.10 25.37 14.83
CA GLU A 407 -38.43 25.89 13.49
C GLU A 407 -37.18 26.27 12.65
N ASN A 408 -36.03 25.63 12.86
CA ASN A 408 -34.79 25.85 12.09
C ASN A 408 -34.01 24.55 11.81
N ASP A 409 -34.68 23.40 11.80
CA ASP A 409 -34.15 22.19 11.15
C ASP A 409 -34.31 22.34 9.61
N ASP A 410 -33.57 23.28 9.01
CA ASP A 410 -33.17 23.26 7.58
C ASP A 410 -32.19 22.07 7.30
N ASP A 411 -32.35 20.99 8.06
CA ASP A 411 -31.51 19.80 8.17
C ASP A 411 -31.76 18.79 7.04
N ALA A 412 -32.56 19.18 6.04
CA ALA A 412 -32.95 18.37 4.89
C ALA A 412 -32.31 18.80 3.55
N GLU A 413 -31.63 19.95 3.46
CA GLU A 413 -31.18 20.51 2.16
C GLU A 413 -29.67 20.47 1.88
N GLY A 414 -28.91 19.57 2.50
CA GLY A 414 -27.45 19.54 2.23
C GLY A 414 -26.72 18.21 2.30
N GLY A 415 -27.35 17.13 2.76
CA GLY A 415 -26.70 15.82 2.82
C GLY A 415 -26.98 15.01 1.56
N GLY A 416 -25.93 14.51 0.89
CA GLY A 416 -26.11 13.54 -0.20
C GLY A 416 -26.94 12.33 0.26
N GLU A 417 -27.64 11.67 -0.68
CA GLU A 417 -28.47 10.51 -0.36
C GLU A 417 -27.67 9.46 0.44
N PRO A 418 -28.24 8.88 1.52
CA PRO A 418 -27.57 7.84 2.28
C PRO A 418 -27.16 6.68 1.38
N VAL A 419 -25.96 6.15 1.60
CA VAL A 419 -25.40 5.07 0.79
C VAL A 419 -25.44 3.76 1.56
N ASP A 420 -26.11 2.80 0.96
CA ASP A 420 -26.21 1.42 1.44
C ASP A 420 -24.84 0.75 1.46
N CYS A 421 -24.41 0.29 2.64
CA CYS A 421 -23.05 -0.18 2.85
C CYS A 421 -23.01 -1.45 3.72
N GLN A 422 -22.38 -2.50 3.19
CA GLN A 422 -22.10 -3.74 3.91
C GLN A 422 -20.61 -3.85 4.24
N TRP A 423 -20.28 -3.86 5.53
CA TRP A 423 -18.90 -4.10 5.98
C TRP A 423 -18.55 -5.58 5.82
N VAL A 424 -17.44 -5.86 5.13
CA VAL A 424 -16.85 -7.20 5.01
C VAL A 424 -15.73 -7.37 6.03
N THR A 425 -14.82 -6.40 6.11
CA THR A 425 -13.79 -6.33 7.15
C THR A 425 -14.02 -5.07 7.97
N PRO A 426 -13.98 -5.16 9.32
CA PRO A 426 -14.15 -3.99 10.16
C PRO A 426 -12.99 -3.01 9.95
N ARG A 427 -13.24 -1.72 10.17
CA ARG A 427 -12.18 -0.70 10.26
C ARG A 427 -11.14 -1.13 11.29
N LYS A 428 -9.87 -0.89 10.97
CA LYS A 428 -8.75 -1.23 11.84
C LYS A 428 -8.38 -0.01 12.67
N LYS A 429 -8.27 -0.19 13.99
CA LYS A 429 -7.95 0.89 14.95
C LYS A 429 -6.65 1.63 14.67
N HIS A 430 -5.71 1.03 13.95
CA HIS A 430 -4.46 1.71 13.57
C HIS A 430 -4.63 2.64 12.36
N ASN A 431 -5.76 2.59 11.66
CA ASN A 431 -6.14 3.60 10.67
C ASN A 431 -7.02 4.70 11.29
N GLU A 432 -7.46 4.53 12.55
CA GLU A 432 -8.14 5.58 13.30
C GLU A 432 -7.08 6.64 13.61
N THR A 433 -7.08 7.75 12.88
CA THR A 433 -6.09 8.80 13.14
C THR A 433 -6.54 9.60 14.36
N PRO A 434 -5.88 9.50 15.54
CA PRO A 434 -6.08 10.47 16.59
C PRO A 434 -5.59 11.83 16.10
N SER A 435 -6.26 12.90 16.52
CA SER A 435 -5.73 14.25 16.40
C SER A 435 -4.27 14.25 16.90
N ARG A 436 -3.33 14.47 15.97
CA ARG A 436 -1.86 14.26 16.09
C ARG A 436 -1.41 12.83 15.78
N TYR A 437 -0.96 12.61 14.55
CA TYR A 437 -0.09 11.49 14.22
C TYR A 437 1.24 11.63 14.99
N MET A 438 1.43 10.83 16.04
CA MET A 438 2.73 10.67 16.70
C MET A 438 3.51 9.56 15.99
N ALA A 439 4.16 9.86 14.87
CA ALA A 439 5.23 8.98 14.38
C ALA A 439 6.46 9.16 15.27
N THR A 440 6.80 8.13 16.03
CA THR A 440 8.21 7.87 16.33
C THR A 440 8.80 7.16 15.13
N GLY A 441 9.65 7.86 14.39
CA GLY A 441 10.13 7.39 13.09
C GLY A 441 11.57 7.77 12.83
N ASN A 442 12.01 7.54 11.60
CA ASN A 442 13.40 7.75 11.24
C ASN A 442 13.81 9.22 11.16
N GLN A 443 12.85 10.12 10.94
CA GLN A 443 12.98 11.58 11.08
C GLN A 443 11.61 12.18 11.44
N ALA A 444 11.60 13.43 11.88
CA ALA A 444 10.38 14.19 12.12
C ALA A 444 9.62 14.53 10.84
N THR A 445 8.32 14.26 10.84
CA THR A 445 7.37 14.74 9.82
C THR A 445 6.01 14.96 10.46
N ILE A 446 5.32 15.99 10.01
CA ILE A 446 3.94 16.27 10.40
C ILE A 446 3.05 15.83 9.22
N ALA A 447 2.16 14.88 9.47
CA ALA A 447 1.07 14.55 8.54
C ALA A 447 -0.22 14.53 9.36
N TYR A 448 -1.18 15.38 8.98
CA TYR A 448 -2.51 15.42 9.58
C TYR A 448 -3.49 14.90 8.53
N ILE A 449 -4.10 13.74 8.79
CA ILE A 449 -5.36 13.39 8.14
C ILE A 449 -6.27 12.85 9.23
N TYR A 450 -7.43 13.46 9.39
CA TYR A 450 -8.47 12.94 10.25
C TYR A 450 -9.24 11.89 9.42
N GLY A 451 -9.49 10.68 9.94
CA GLY A 451 -10.33 9.67 9.28
C GLY A 451 -9.67 8.31 9.00
N ASP A 452 -10.50 7.29 8.80
CA ASP A 452 -10.11 5.91 8.46
C ASP A 452 -10.12 5.71 6.94
N ALA A 453 -9.00 5.32 6.33
CA ALA A 453 -9.00 4.92 4.93
C ALA A 453 -9.68 3.55 4.73
N VAL A 454 -10.63 3.49 3.80
CA VAL A 454 -11.50 2.33 3.52
C VAL A 454 -11.59 2.11 2.02
N LEU A 455 -11.44 0.85 1.60
CA LEU A 455 -11.68 0.43 0.22
C LEU A 455 -13.15 0.06 0.04
N PHE A 456 -13.80 0.68 -0.93
CA PHE A 456 -15.18 0.39 -1.30
C PHE A 456 -15.21 -0.35 -2.64
N VAL A 457 -16.05 -1.38 -2.73
CA VAL A 457 -16.35 -2.09 -3.98
C VAL A 457 -17.82 -1.87 -4.31
N VAL A 458 -18.09 -1.38 -5.53
CA VAL A 458 -19.43 -1.06 -6.01
C VAL A 458 -20.15 -2.34 -6.39
N VAL A 459 -21.33 -2.53 -5.83
CA VAL A 459 -22.24 -3.64 -6.14
C VAL A 459 -23.38 -3.08 -6.98
N PRO A 460 -23.46 -3.39 -8.29
CA PRO A 460 -24.50 -2.86 -9.16
C PRO A 460 -25.89 -3.43 -8.80
N PRO A 461 -26.98 -2.68 -9.05
CA PRO A 461 -28.33 -3.19 -8.81
C PRO A 461 -28.65 -4.41 -9.69
N LEU A 462 -29.53 -5.29 -9.20
CA LEU A 462 -30.06 -6.39 -10.00
C LEU A 462 -31.09 -5.85 -11.01
N GLY A 463 -30.93 -6.20 -12.29
CA GLY A 463 -31.81 -5.76 -13.36
C GLY A 463 -33.28 -6.21 -13.17
N LYS A 464 -34.21 -5.57 -13.90
CA LYS A 464 -35.64 -5.91 -13.84
C LYS A 464 -35.87 -7.34 -14.32
N LYS A 465 -36.55 -8.16 -13.49
CA LYS A 465 -36.89 -9.59 -13.71
C LYS A 465 -35.76 -10.61 -13.51
N GLY A 466 -34.79 -10.32 -12.64
CA GLY A 466 -33.77 -11.32 -12.29
C GLY A 466 -32.81 -11.63 -13.43
N THR A 467 -32.67 -10.68 -14.37
CA THR A 467 -31.54 -10.66 -15.30
C THR A 467 -30.24 -10.43 -14.50
N PRO A 468 -29.08 -10.85 -15.03
CA PRO A 468 -27.78 -10.56 -14.43
C PRO A 468 -27.64 -9.07 -14.10
N ARG A 469 -26.85 -8.74 -13.08
CA ARG A 469 -26.51 -7.35 -12.77
C ARG A 469 -25.89 -6.70 -14.02
N GLU A 470 -26.19 -5.43 -14.28
CA GLU A 470 -25.55 -4.72 -15.39
C GLU A 470 -24.02 -4.77 -15.21
N GLU A 471 -23.31 -5.30 -16.21
CA GLU A 471 -21.84 -5.24 -16.23
C GLU A 471 -21.43 -3.78 -16.33
N VAL A 472 -20.58 -3.32 -15.41
CA VAL A 472 -19.94 -2.02 -15.54
C VAL A 472 -18.97 -2.14 -16.70
N LYS A 473 -19.33 -1.59 -17.87
CA LYS A 473 -18.43 -1.56 -19.02
C LYS A 473 -17.19 -0.73 -18.63
N PRO A 474 -15.97 -1.21 -18.89
CA PRO A 474 -14.78 -0.38 -18.74
C PRO A 474 -14.94 0.87 -19.63
N SER A 475 -14.56 2.03 -19.11
CA SER A 475 -14.62 3.29 -19.85
C SER A 475 -13.75 3.21 -21.11
N GLU A 476 -14.35 3.46 -22.28
CA GLU A 476 -13.68 3.57 -23.58
C GLU A 476 -12.82 4.84 -23.66
N SER A 477 -11.72 4.88 -22.90
CA SER A 477 -10.71 5.96 -23.00
C SER A 477 -9.29 5.47 -23.27
N ASP A 478 -9.10 4.18 -23.59
CA ASP A 478 -7.76 3.60 -23.87
C ASP A 478 -7.67 2.91 -25.24
N VAL A 479 -8.52 3.29 -26.20
CA VAL A 479 -8.31 2.92 -27.62
C VAL A 479 -8.20 4.22 -28.42
N GLU A 480 -6.97 4.72 -28.56
CA GLU A 480 -6.67 5.58 -29.70
C GLU A 480 -6.75 4.69 -30.94
N GLU A 481 -7.82 4.87 -31.73
CA GLU A 481 -7.86 4.38 -33.11
C GLU A 481 -6.76 5.11 -33.88
N ASP A 482 -5.66 4.39 -34.15
CA ASP A 482 -4.63 4.79 -35.10
C ASP A 482 -5.26 4.76 -36.50
N GLY A 483 -5.54 5.95 -37.03
CA GLY A 483 -5.94 6.15 -38.41
C GLY A 483 -4.75 5.89 -39.33
N GLY A 484 -4.71 4.71 -39.93
CA GLY A 484 -3.78 4.36 -40.99
C GLY A 484 -4.46 4.45 -42.36
N ASP A 485 -3.92 5.31 -43.21
CA ASP A 485 -4.27 5.51 -44.61
C ASP A 485 -4.24 4.18 -45.41
N ASP A 486 -5.36 3.83 -46.04
CA ASP A 486 -5.37 2.80 -47.10
C ASP A 486 -4.98 3.47 -48.42
N GLU A 487 -3.72 3.27 -48.82
CA GLU A 487 -3.23 3.56 -50.17
C GLU A 487 -3.85 2.57 -51.17
N GLU A 488 -4.46 3.12 -52.22
CA GLU A 488 -4.93 2.39 -53.40
C GLU A 488 -3.70 1.80 -54.14
N GLU A 489 -3.56 0.48 -54.18
CA GLU A 489 -2.65 -0.20 -55.11
C GLU A 489 -3.43 -0.82 -56.29
N ASP A 490 -3.17 -0.22 -57.45
CA ASP A 490 -3.56 -0.64 -58.79
C ASP A 490 -3.08 -2.06 -59.12
N THR A 491 -4.00 -2.93 -59.55
CA THR A 491 -3.67 -4.19 -60.21
C THR A 491 -3.36 -3.94 -61.69
N MET A 492 -2.08 -4.03 -62.07
CA MET A 492 -1.65 -4.15 -63.47
C MET A 492 -1.64 -5.61 -63.90
N ASP A 493 -2.42 -5.89 -64.96
CA ASP A 493 -2.36 -7.09 -65.79
C ASP A 493 -1.02 -7.13 -66.54
N GLU A 494 -0.31 -8.27 -66.51
CA GLU A 494 0.58 -8.68 -67.59
C GLU A 494 0.44 -10.19 -67.84
N ASP A 495 -0.09 -10.49 -69.03
CA ASP A 495 -0.09 -11.76 -69.73
C ASP A 495 1.34 -12.18 -70.13
N GLU A 496 1.59 -13.49 -70.19
CA GLU A 496 2.43 -14.25 -71.15
C GLU A 496 2.49 -15.70 -70.59
N GLU A 497 1.76 -16.69 -71.13
CA GLU A 497 2.08 -17.51 -72.34
C GLU A 497 3.58 -17.94 -72.32
N ASP A 498 3.99 -19.22 -72.37
CA ASP A 498 3.39 -20.42 -72.94
C ASP A 498 4.32 -21.65 -72.65
N GLU A 499 3.74 -22.86 -72.83
CA GLU A 499 4.37 -24.14 -73.26
C GLU A 499 5.40 -24.84 -72.31
N ASP A 500 5.44 -26.17 -72.10
CA ASP A 500 4.72 -27.34 -72.63
C ASP A 500 5.16 -28.62 -71.86
N GLU A 501 4.34 -29.68 -71.97
CA GLU A 501 4.66 -31.14 -71.90
C GLU A 501 5.20 -31.71 -70.55
N ASP A 502 4.77 -32.86 -69.98
CA ASP A 502 4.05 -34.07 -70.40
C ASP A 502 3.51 -34.76 -69.12
N GLU A 503 2.40 -35.51 -69.21
CA GLU A 503 2.36 -36.92 -68.76
C GLU A 503 1.03 -37.60 -69.13
N ASP A 504 1.16 -38.67 -69.91
CA ASP A 504 0.15 -39.66 -70.29
C ASP A 504 -0.65 -40.21 -69.10
N THR A 505 -1.96 -40.46 -69.26
CA THR A 505 -2.54 -41.83 -69.32
C THR A 505 -4.08 -41.86 -69.36
N GLU A 506 -4.56 -42.63 -70.34
CA GLU A 506 -5.88 -43.30 -70.55
C GLU A 506 -7.16 -42.51 -70.91
#